data_AF-A0AAV9Y3B6-F1
#
_entry.id   AF-A0AAV9Y3B6-F1
#
_cell.length_a   1.000
_cell.length_b   1.000
_cell.length_c   1.000
_cell.angle_alpha   90.00
_cell.angle_beta   90.00
_cell.angle_gamma   90.00
#
_symmetry.space_group_name_H-M   'P 1'
#
loop_
_entity.id
_entity.type
_entity.pdbx_description
1 polymer ?
#
loop_
_entity_poly.entity_id
_entity_poly.type
_entity_poly.pdbx_seq_one_letter_code
_entity_poly.pdbx_strand_id
1 'polypeptide(L)'
;MVKKSLVTHISYQDLDTVQRGTEEWNLLEHYLQICCRSSRSLVQQIWHVNIGSVSTAFDRRTQDRLVLYCWVDTNELDKNNSIQDVSRRGFKIPSSGMKFTSGNIRLPGVPQSSTTGVNSNNNSDTNSSVKSLNKLNTDYTPSTRRLFEFFLCKVGVGCSVVKNDESEADGDRFPIPPEYDTVFLRNKQINPPSMVNSKSALNNELKANEFNLSSTLALSAGVLPQHTFKHEYIIYDSFQVVPEYLIQFEYDSSSPELFVVPWCDECQDSPAILWCQADSARLCGTCDERTHRHNKLVTRHIRIPINQMPRSSGNCPVHTMDILEEFCTLCHVPMCRLCRPSHAHVDEKMSSLIMPINRAYRAQLERHNKPHPSLDSRKIELLEKLESQQVIFNDIRTNMFEVEQRIYSILESSITQLQIATESKMNKILCEQLILNQLMQQVEWSEGFLQYLQSILPPADFLFAWLRHCHYREEIFKLCDILTSNEEFFPDSKLVGRVDILSESALKHNKHHKHAKSDLFV
;
A
#
# COMPACT_ATOMS: atom_id res chain seq x y z
N MET A 1 -22.45 -42.97 -6.83
CA MET A 1 -21.24 -42.38 -6.21
C MET A 1 -21.32 -40.86 -6.35
N VAL A 2 -22.04 -40.26 -5.41
CA VAL A 2 -22.22 -38.80 -5.27
C VAL A 2 -21.43 -38.42 -4.02
N LYS A 3 -20.47 -37.51 -4.14
CA LYS A 3 -19.70 -37.01 -2.99
C LYS A 3 -20.65 -36.25 -2.07
N LYS A 4 -21.03 -36.86 -0.94
CA LYS A 4 -21.69 -36.19 0.17
C LYS A 4 -20.69 -35.23 0.81
N SER A 5 -20.95 -33.93 0.73
CA SER A 5 -20.30 -32.92 1.55
C SER A 5 -20.68 -33.17 3.01
N LEU A 6 -19.67 -33.48 3.83
CA LEU A 6 -19.83 -33.53 5.28
C LEU A 6 -19.87 -32.09 5.79
N VAL A 7 -21.08 -31.52 5.79
CA VAL A 7 -21.40 -30.31 6.55
C VAL A 7 -21.44 -30.71 8.01
N THR A 8 -20.33 -30.51 8.73
CA THR A 8 -20.32 -30.65 10.19
C THR A 8 -20.86 -29.35 10.79
N HIS A 9 -22.18 -29.33 11.00
CA HIS A 9 -22.88 -28.28 11.73
C HIS A 9 -22.40 -28.23 13.19
N ILE A 10 -21.92 -27.06 13.65
CA ILE A 10 -22.26 -26.66 15.01
C ILE A 10 -23.75 -26.34 14.94
N SER A 11 -24.51 -26.78 15.94
CA SER A 11 -25.87 -26.29 16.10
C SER A 11 -25.74 -24.80 16.43
N TYR A 12 -26.31 -23.92 15.59
CA TYR A 12 -26.37 -22.47 15.80
C TYR A 12 -27.03 -22.06 17.16
N GLN A 13 -27.40 -23.03 18.01
CA GLN A 13 -28.03 -22.85 19.32
C GLN A 13 -27.04 -22.51 20.45
N ASP A 14 -25.73 -22.69 20.25
CA ASP A 14 -24.72 -22.45 21.30
C ASP A 14 -24.11 -21.04 21.25
N LEU A 15 -24.46 -20.22 20.25
CA LEU A 15 -23.98 -18.85 20.10
C LEU A 15 -25.13 -17.87 20.35
N ASP A 16 -24.87 -16.86 21.17
CA ASP A 16 -25.84 -15.79 21.42
C ASP A 16 -26.11 -15.03 20.11
N THR A 17 -27.39 -14.87 19.79
CA THR A 17 -27.84 -14.21 18.56
C THR A 17 -28.16 -12.74 18.82
N VAL A 18 -27.70 -11.86 17.94
CA VAL A 18 -28.11 -10.44 17.99
C VAL A 18 -29.55 -10.35 17.52
N GLN A 19 -30.42 -9.77 18.34
CA GLN A 19 -31.83 -9.62 17.98
C GLN A 19 -32.01 -8.57 16.88
N ARG A 20 -32.84 -8.91 15.89
CA ARG A 20 -33.19 -8.02 14.79
C ARG A 20 -33.89 -6.76 15.30
N GLY A 21 -33.44 -5.60 14.82
CA GLY A 21 -34.01 -4.29 15.19
C GLY A 21 -33.37 -3.62 16.40
N THR A 22 -32.36 -4.24 17.02
CA THR A 22 -31.49 -3.58 18.00
C THR A 22 -30.60 -2.52 17.32
N GLU A 23 -30.10 -1.56 18.09
CA GLU A 23 -29.15 -0.56 17.58
C GLU A 23 -27.87 -1.21 17.03
N GLU A 24 -27.39 -2.25 17.71
CA GLU A 24 -26.23 -3.06 17.30
C GLU A 24 -26.44 -3.72 15.93
N TRP A 25 -27.61 -4.34 15.71
CA TRP A 25 -27.97 -4.91 14.41
C TRP A 25 -27.90 -3.87 13.29
N ASN A 26 -28.52 -2.71 13.52
CA ASN A 26 -28.59 -1.64 12.52
C ASN A 26 -27.20 -1.07 12.21
N LEU A 27 -26.33 -0.96 13.23
CA LEU A 27 -24.95 -0.52 13.07
C LEU A 27 -24.14 -1.51 12.23
N LEU A 28 -24.23 -2.81 12.52
CA LEU A 28 -23.51 -3.86 11.79
C LEU A 28 -23.99 -4.00 10.35
N GLU A 29 -25.30 -3.93 10.12
CA GLU A 29 -25.89 -3.95 8.79
C GLU A 29 -25.46 -2.73 7.97
N HIS A 30 -25.49 -1.53 8.56
CA HIS A 30 -25.00 -0.33 7.89
C HIS A 30 -23.50 -0.41 7.58
N TYR A 31 -22.70 -0.91 8.52
CA TYR A 31 -21.26 -1.08 8.32
C TYR A 31 -20.95 -2.09 7.21
N LEU A 32 -21.67 -3.21 7.16
CA LEU A 32 -21.58 -4.19 6.07
C LEU A 32 -21.94 -3.53 4.73
N GLN A 33 -23.04 -2.77 4.66
CA GLN A 33 -23.47 -2.07 3.45
C GLN A 33 -22.45 -1.05 2.95
N ILE A 34 -21.77 -0.33 3.86
CA ILE A 34 -20.65 0.56 3.52
C ILE A 34 -19.51 -0.25 2.89
N CYS A 35 -19.13 -1.37 3.50
CA CYS A 35 -18.01 -2.19 3.05
C CYS A 35 -18.32 -2.95 1.74
N CYS A 36 -19.55 -3.42 1.53
CA CYS A 36 -20.02 -4.02 0.29
C CYS A 36 -20.31 -3.00 -0.81
N ARG A 37 -20.55 -1.73 -0.42
CA ARG A 37 -21.00 -0.64 -1.30
C ARG A 37 -22.28 -0.98 -2.06
N SER A 38 -23.15 -1.74 -1.43
CA SER A 38 -24.35 -2.26 -2.06
C SER A 38 -25.49 -2.36 -1.06
N SER A 39 -26.63 -1.78 -1.40
CA SER A 39 -27.86 -1.91 -0.61
C SER A 39 -28.50 -3.29 -0.74
N ARG A 40 -27.94 -4.15 -1.62
CA ARG A 40 -28.41 -5.52 -1.86
C ARG A 40 -27.88 -6.50 -0.82
N SER A 41 -26.93 -6.08 0.01
CA SER A 41 -26.42 -6.86 1.13
C SER A 41 -27.36 -6.71 2.33
N LEU A 42 -28.15 -7.74 2.58
CA LEU A 42 -29.13 -7.78 3.67
C LEU A 42 -28.73 -8.83 4.68
N VAL A 43 -28.58 -8.43 5.94
CA VAL A 43 -28.18 -9.35 7.00
C VAL A 43 -29.34 -10.29 7.31
N GLN A 44 -29.05 -11.58 7.38
CA GLN A 44 -30.02 -12.61 7.75
C GLN A 44 -29.87 -12.99 9.22
N GLN A 45 -28.63 -13.22 9.67
CA GLN A 45 -28.32 -13.64 11.03
C GLN A 45 -26.96 -13.08 11.49
N ILE A 46 -26.86 -12.76 12.78
CA ILE A 46 -25.62 -12.33 13.44
C ILE A 46 -25.48 -13.11 14.74
N TRP A 47 -24.30 -13.66 14.98
CA TRP A 47 -23.94 -14.35 16.21
C TRP A 47 -22.78 -13.64 16.89
N HIS A 48 -22.86 -13.50 18.21
CA HIS A 48 -21.72 -13.07 19.03
C HIS A 48 -20.73 -14.22 19.15
N VAL A 49 -19.45 -13.89 18.95
CA VAL A 49 -18.33 -14.78 19.23
C VAL A 49 -17.63 -14.23 20.46
N ASN A 50 -17.94 -14.78 21.62
CA ASN A 50 -17.35 -14.33 22.89
C ASN A 50 -16.35 -15.36 23.42
N ILE A 51 -15.06 -15.01 23.36
CA ILE A 51 -13.97 -15.86 23.82
C ILE A 51 -13.14 -15.08 24.85
N GLY A 52 -13.53 -15.19 26.12
CA GLY A 52 -12.96 -14.37 27.20
C GLY A 52 -11.44 -14.48 27.37
N SER A 53 -10.85 -15.66 27.13
CA SER A 53 -9.39 -15.86 27.18
C SER A 53 -8.65 -15.14 26.05
N VAL A 54 -9.25 -15.06 24.87
CA VAL A 54 -8.66 -14.40 23.69
C VAL A 54 -8.85 -12.89 23.79
N SER A 55 -10.02 -12.42 24.26
CA SER A 55 -10.25 -10.99 24.50
C SER A 55 -9.27 -10.40 25.50
N THR A 56 -9.05 -11.07 26.64
CA THR A 56 -8.10 -10.58 27.66
C THR A 56 -6.65 -10.61 27.18
N ALA A 57 -6.27 -11.59 26.36
CA ALA A 57 -4.95 -11.64 25.74
C ALA A 57 -4.77 -10.52 24.70
N PHE A 58 -5.82 -10.24 23.92
CA PHE A 58 -5.85 -9.15 22.95
C PHE A 58 -5.71 -7.79 23.62
N ASP A 59 -6.54 -7.49 24.63
CA ASP A 59 -6.50 -6.19 25.33
C ASP A 59 -5.12 -5.88 25.92
N ARG A 60 -4.43 -6.90 26.46
CA ARG A 60 -3.05 -6.79 26.95
C ARG A 60 -2.05 -6.52 25.83
N ARG A 61 -2.25 -7.10 24.64
CA ARG A 61 -1.34 -6.99 23.50
C ARG A 61 -1.54 -5.69 22.72
N THR A 62 -2.76 -5.17 22.68
CA THR A 62 -3.16 -4.02 21.87
C THR A 62 -3.31 -2.72 22.66
N GLN A 63 -2.88 -2.69 23.92
CA GLN A 63 -2.84 -1.48 24.71
C GLN A 63 -2.04 -0.38 23.98
N ASP A 64 -2.65 0.80 23.81
CA ASP A 64 -2.12 1.96 23.07
C ASP A 64 -1.86 1.75 21.56
N ARG A 65 -2.46 0.72 20.95
CA ARG A 65 -2.36 0.45 19.50
C ARG A 65 -3.67 0.75 18.77
N LEU A 66 -3.59 0.96 17.46
CA LEU A 66 -4.77 1.17 16.63
C LEU A 66 -5.51 -0.16 16.48
N VAL A 67 -6.80 -0.18 16.82
CA VAL A 67 -7.66 -1.35 16.60
C VAL A 67 -8.58 -1.08 15.43
N LEU A 68 -8.58 -1.98 14.45
CA LEU A 68 -9.41 -1.91 13.26
C LEU A 68 -10.40 -3.07 13.23
N TYR A 69 -11.56 -2.81 12.64
CA TYR A 69 -12.49 -3.87 12.26
C TYR A 69 -12.08 -4.43 10.90
N CYS A 70 -11.93 -5.75 10.84
CA CYS A 70 -11.53 -6.48 9.65
C CYS A 70 -12.52 -7.61 9.36
N TRP A 71 -12.79 -7.79 8.08
CA TRP A 71 -13.64 -8.83 7.53
C TRP A 71 -12.78 -10.01 7.06
N VAL A 72 -13.24 -11.22 7.38
CA VAL A 72 -12.64 -12.49 6.94
C VAL A 72 -13.74 -13.37 6.36
N ASP A 73 -13.59 -13.77 5.10
CA ASP A 73 -14.50 -14.71 4.42
C ASP A 73 -14.31 -16.12 5.00
N THR A 74 -15.40 -16.78 5.40
CA THR A 74 -15.31 -18.14 5.94
C THR A 74 -14.85 -19.17 4.91
N ASN A 75 -15.02 -18.89 3.61
CA ASN A 75 -14.57 -19.76 2.52
C ASN A 75 -13.05 -19.70 2.29
N GLU A 76 -12.40 -18.61 2.71
CA GLU A 76 -10.95 -18.42 2.62
C GLU A 76 -10.20 -18.99 3.83
N LEU A 77 -10.90 -19.58 4.81
CA LEU A 77 -10.28 -20.14 6.00
C LEU A 77 -9.53 -21.45 5.72
N ASP A 78 -8.36 -21.59 6.35
CA ASP A 78 -7.57 -22.81 6.29
C ASP A 78 -8.26 -23.99 6.99
N LYS A 79 -7.82 -25.22 6.67
CA LYS A 79 -8.28 -26.46 7.32
C LYS A 79 -8.18 -26.47 8.85
N ASN A 80 -7.27 -25.66 9.40
CA ASN A 80 -7.06 -25.54 10.84
C ASN A 80 -8.02 -24.55 11.52
N ASN A 81 -8.70 -23.71 10.75
CA ASN A 81 -9.57 -22.64 11.22
C ASN A 81 -10.99 -22.86 10.68
N SER A 82 -11.64 -23.96 11.06
CA SER A 82 -13.07 -24.08 10.77
C SER A 82 -13.85 -23.02 11.55
N ILE A 83 -15.06 -22.68 11.10
CA ILE A 83 -15.97 -21.74 11.82
C ILE A 83 -16.11 -22.16 13.29
N GLN A 84 -16.18 -23.47 13.55
CA GLN A 84 -16.29 -24.03 14.89
C GLN A 84 -15.06 -23.77 15.75
N ASP A 85 -13.88 -23.98 15.16
CA ASP A 85 -12.61 -23.80 15.85
C ASP A 85 -12.41 -22.32 16.18
N VAL A 86 -12.66 -21.43 15.22
CA VAL A 86 -12.54 -19.99 15.41
C VAL A 86 -13.48 -19.51 16.52
N SER A 87 -14.73 -19.97 16.55
CA SER A 87 -15.69 -19.57 17.57
C SER A 87 -15.41 -20.12 18.98
N ARG A 88 -14.64 -21.22 19.11
CA ARG A 88 -14.30 -21.82 20.43
C ARG A 88 -12.96 -21.37 20.99
N ARG A 89 -11.94 -21.29 20.14
CA ARG A 89 -10.55 -21.05 20.55
C ARG A 89 -9.90 -19.82 19.90
N GLY A 90 -10.59 -19.12 19.00
CA GLY A 90 -10.03 -18.03 18.20
C GLY A 90 -9.21 -18.54 17.00
N PHE A 91 -8.63 -17.61 16.25
CA PHE A 91 -7.82 -17.94 15.08
C PHE A 91 -6.49 -18.62 15.46
N LYS A 92 -6.13 -19.69 14.75
CA LYS A 92 -4.74 -20.19 14.74
C LYS A 92 -4.06 -19.67 13.49
N ILE A 93 -3.17 -18.71 13.68
CA ILE A 93 -2.47 -18.08 12.57
C ILE A 93 -1.23 -18.94 12.22
N PRO A 94 -1.01 -19.29 10.94
CA PRO A 94 0.19 -20.01 10.51
C PRO A 94 1.44 -19.10 10.56
N SER A 95 2.64 -19.69 10.53
CA SER A 95 3.90 -18.92 10.49
C SER A 95 3.99 -18.02 9.25
N SER A 96 3.37 -18.42 8.14
CA SER A 96 3.24 -17.64 6.92
C SER A 96 2.40 -16.37 7.08
N GLY A 97 1.63 -16.25 8.17
CA GLY A 97 0.68 -15.17 8.42
C GLY A 97 -0.69 -15.41 7.77
N MET A 98 -1.69 -14.66 8.22
CA MET A 98 -3.07 -14.71 7.74
C MET A 98 -3.55 -13.31 7.34
N LYS A 99 -4.34 -13.22 6.27
CA LYS A 99 -4.84 -11.96 5.70
C LYS A 99 -6.13 -11.51 6.36
N PHE A 100 -6.20 -10.22 6.67
CA PHE A 100 -7.35 -9.52 7.23
C PHE A 100 -7.64 -8.27 6.39
N THR A 101 -8.89 -8.09 5.97
CA THR A 101 -9.29 -6.97 5.10
C THR A 101 -10.11 -5.96 5.88
N SER A 102 -9.65 -4.71 5.95
CA SER A 102 -10.43 -3.59 6.50
C SER A 102 -10.98 -2.70 5.38
N GLY A 103 -12.25 -2.33 5.49
CA GLY A 103 -12.97 -1.53 4.48
C GLY A 103 -13.64 -2.39 3.41
N ASN A 104 -13.49 -2.02 2.14
CA ASN A 104 -14.24 -2.61 1.03
C ASN A 104 -13.98 -4.12 0.88
N ILE A 105 -15.04 -4.92 0.93
CA ILE A 105 -14.97 -6.38 0.76
C ILE A 105 -15.38 -6.80 -0.65
N ARG A 106 -14.77 -7.89 -1.15
CA ARG A 106 -15.09 -8.46 -2.46
C ARG A 106 -15.99 -9.68 -2.25
N LEU A 107 -17.15 -9.70 -2.88
CA LEU A 107 -18.07 -10.83 -2.84
C LEU A 107 -17.75 -11.81 -3.99
N PRO A 108 -17.42 -13.08 -3.70
CA PRO A 108 -17.12 -14.08 -4.73
C PRO A 108 -18.26 -14.25 -5.75
N GLY A 109 -17.92 -14.07 -7.03
CA GLY A 109 -18.80 -14.32 -8.17
C GLY A 109 -19.96 -13.31 -8.35
N VAL A 110 -19.92 -12.16 -7.69
CA VAL A 110 -20.80 -11.02 -7.99
C VAL A 110 -20.04 -10.06 -8.93
N PRO A 111 -20.55 -9.76 -10.14
CA PRO A 111 -19.91 -8.81 -11.04
C PRO A 111 -19.94 -7.42 -10.40
N GLN A 112 -18.75 -6.87 -10.14
CA GLN A 112 -18.59 -5.53 -9.59
C GLN A 112 -18.91 -4.52 -10.69
N SER A 113 -19.86 -3.62 -10.47
CA SER A 113 -20.25 -2.61 -11.47
C SER A 113 -19.04 -1.76 -11.86
N SER A 114 -18.48 -1.98 -13.05
CA SER A 114 -17.36 -1.22 -13.59
C SER A 114 -17.78 0.22 -13.89
N THR A 115 -17.69 1.13 -12.92
CA THR A 115 -17.85 2.57 -13.13
C THR A 115 -16.57 3.23 -13.66
N THR A 116 -15.82 2.53 -14.50
CA THR A 116 -14.68 3.09 -15.24
C THR A 116 -14.74 2.60 -16.68
N GLY A 117 -15.57 3.26 -17.49
CA GLY A 117 -15.31 3.35 -18.92
C GLY A 117 -14.08 4.23 -19.13
N VAL A 118 -12.89 3.62 -19.06
CA VAL A 118 -11.69 4.23 -19.63
C VAL A 118 -11.59 3.66 -21.03
N ASN A 119 -11.77 4.55 -22.01
CA ASN A 119 -11.56 4.31 -23.43
C ASN A 119 -10.27 3.52 -23.65
N SER A 120 -10.40 2.27 -24.10
CA SER A 120 -9.32 1.61 -24.82
C SER A 120 -9.24 2.28 -26.18
N ASN A 121 -8.31 3.24 -26.31
CA ASN A 121 -7.95 3.79 -27.60
C ASN A 121 -7.44 2.66 -28.49
N ASN A 122 -8.07 2.53 -29.65
CA ASN A 122 -7.54 1.83 -30.81
C ASN A 122 -6.11 2.30 -31.07
N ASN A 123 -5.16 1.38 -31.01
CA ASN A 123 -4.03 1.38 -31.94
C ASN A 123 -3.89 -0.05 -32.46
N SER A 124 -4.18 -0.17 -33.75
CA SER A 124 -3.73 -1.24 -34.61
C SER A 124 -2.21 -1.43 -34.46
N ASP A 125 -1.77 -2.67 -34.22
CA ASP A 125 -0.72 -3.29 -35.04
C ASP A 125 -0.64 -4.81 -34.76
N THR A 126 -1.13 -5.54 -35.76
CA THR A 126 -0.73 -6.85 -36.30
C THR A 126 0.06 -7.89 -35.47
N ASN A 127 -0.62 -9.04 -35.31
CA ASN A 127 -0.18 -10.44 -35.54
C ASN A 127 0.68 -11.26 -34.54
N SER A 128 0.18 -12.50 -34.35
CA SER A 128 0.75 -13.72 -33.73
C SER A 128 0.69 -13.73 -32.19
N SER A 129 0.08 -14.69 -31.47
CA SER A 129 -0.16 -16.12 -31.72
C SER A 129 -1.31 -16.59 -30.85
N VAL A 130 -2.35 -17.19 -31.46
CA VAL A 130 -3.45 -17.84 -30.73
C VAL A 130 -2.91 -19.14 -30.13
N LYS A 131 -2.75 -19.19 -28.81
CA LYS A 131 -2.67 -20.44 -28.04
C LYS A 131 -3.77 -20.45 -27.01
N SER A 132 -4.80 -21.22 -27.35
CA SER A 132 -5.92 -21.67 -26.53
C SER A 132 -5.42 -22.26 -25.20
N LEU A 133 -5.95 -21.76 -24.09
CA LEU A 133 -5.90 -22.44 -22.79
C LEU A 133 -7.27 -22.34 -22.11
N ASN A 134 -8.06 -23.38 -22.39
CA ASN A 134 -8.87 -24.15 -21.46
C ASN A 134 -9.79 -23.37 -20.51
N LYS A 135 -10.98 -23.12 -21.07
CA LYS A 135 -12.30 -23.30 -20.46
C LYS A 135 -12.31 -24.46 -19.44
N LEU A 136 -12.25 -24.15 -18.14
CA LEU A 136 -12.74 -25.05 -17.11
C LEU A 136 -14.16 -24.60 -16.76
N ASN A 137 -15.12 -25.36 -17.30
CA ASN A 137 -16.51 -25.35 -16.90
C ASN A 137 -16.61 -25.72 -15.42
N THR A 138 -17.14 -24.82 -14.62
CA THR A 138 -18.03 -25.20 -13.51
C THR A 138 -19.39 -24.60 -13.83
N ASP A 139 -20.34 -25.47 -14.15
CA ASP A 139 -21.75 -25.14 -14.35
C ASP A 139 -22.29 -24.44 -13.09
N TYR A 140 -22.33 -23.11 -13.11
CA TYR A 140 -23.02 -22.32 -12.11
C TYR A 140 -24.24 -21.70 -12.78
N THR A 141 -25.41 -22.25 -12.47
CA THR A 141 -26.68 -21.54 -12.62
C THR A 141 -26.55 -20.21 -11.85
N PRO A 142 -26.86 -19.04 -12.44
CA PRO A 142 -26.81 -17.79 -11.71
C PRO A 142 -27.99 -17.77 -10.74
N SER A 143 -27.79 -18.27 -9.51
CA SER A 143 -28.73 -17.98 -8.45
C SER A 143 -28.73 -16.46 -8.28
N THR A 144 -29.90 -15.85 -8.45
CA THR A 144 -30.09 -14.41 -8.27
C THR A 144 -29.79 -13.98 -6.83
N ARG A 145 -29.91 -14.93 -5.90
CA ARG A 145 -29.66 -14.79 -4.46
C ARG A 145 -28.51 -15.68 -4.02
N ARG A 146 -27.61 -15.13 -3.21
CA ARG A 146 -26.45 -15.84 -2.64
C ARG A 146 -26.31 -15.53 -1.17
N LEU A 147 -25.96 -16.53 -0.39
CA LEU A 147 -25.64 -16.39 1.02
C LEU A 147 -24.13 -16.33 1.20
N PHE A 148 -23.68 -15.41 2.04
CA PHE A 148 -22.29 -15.23 2.41
C PHE A 148 -22.16 -15.26 3.93
N GLU A 149 -21.06 -15.81 4.41
CA GLU A 149 -20.72 -15.90 5.83
C GLU A 149 -19.35 -15.27 6.04
N PHE A 150 -19.29 -14.29 6.94
CA PHE A 150 -18.07 -13.54 7.22
C PHE A 150 -17.88 -13.39 8.73
N PHE A 151 -16.63 -13.46 9.18
CA PHE A 151 -16.26 -13.03 10.51
C PHE A 151 -15.93 -11.54 10.50
N LEU A 152 -16.49 -10.81 11.46
CA LEU A 152 -16.06 -9.46 11.81
C LEU A 152 -15.13 -9.55 13.03
N CYS A 153 -13.87 -9.18 12.83
CA CYS A 153 -12.82 -9.32 13.83
C CYS A 153 -12.25 -7.97 14.23
N LYS A 154 -11.91 -7.81 15.50
CA LYS A 154 -11.03 -6.74 15.98
C LYS A 154 -9.59 -7.16 15.76
N VAL A 155 -8.83 -6.33 15.06
CA VAL A 155 -7.41 -6.57 14.77
C VAL A 155 -6.60 -5.40 15.28
N GLY A 156 -5.60 -5.70 16.13
CA GLY A 156 -4.65 -4.73 16.64
C GLY A 156 -3.54 -4.47 15.64
N VAL A 157 -3.60 -3.34 14.95
CA VAL A 157 -2.60 -2.89 13.98
C VAL A 157 -1.70 -1.85 14.65
N GLY A 158 -0.46 -2.21 14.92
CA GLY A 158 0.53 -1.29 15.44
C GLY A 158 1.39 -0.69 14.31
N CYS A 159 2.67 -1.03 14.35
CA CYS A 159 3.66 -0.62 13.36
C CYS A 159 3.67 -1.63 12.21
N SER A 160 3.11 -1.23 11.07
CA SER A 160 3.04 -2.08 9.88
C SER A 160 4.25 -1.91 8.95
N VAL A 161 4.85 -3.02 8.50
CA VAL A 161 5.79 -3.01 7.36
C VAL A 161 5.00 -2.99 6.06
N VAL A 162 5.35 -2.12 5.11
CA VAL A 162 4.68 -2.07 3.81
C VAL A 162 5.32 -3.07 2.84
N LYS A 163 4.50 -3.94 2.23
CA LYS A 163 4.91 -4.90 1.19
C LYS A 163 4.00 -4.82 -0.04
N ASN A 164 4.49 -5.23 -1.20
CA ASN A 164 3.74 -5.09 -2.45
C ASN A 164 2.85 -6.29 -2.75
N ASP A 165 3.30 -7.49 -2.39
CA ASP A 165 2.65 -8.75 -2.76
C ASP A 165 2.67 -9.74 -1.57
N GLU A 166 1.70 -10.66 -1.51
CA GLU A 166 1.56 -11.64 -0.42
C GLU A 166 2.79 -12.57 -0.29
N SER A 167 3.47 -12.88 -1.39
CA SER A 167 4.66 -13.72 -1.41
C SER A 167 5.91 -13.06 -0.77
N GLU A 168 5.97 -11.73 -0.75
CA GLU A 168 7.02 -10.97 -0.04
C GLU A 168 6.76 -10.86 1.46
N ALA A 169 5.50 -11.11 1.85
CA ALA A 169 4.99 -11.05 3.22
C ALA A 169 4.77 -12.46 3.79
N ASP A 170 5.33 -13.49 3.18
CA ASP A 170 5.34 -14.83 3.74
C ASP A 170 6.31 -14.87 4.93
N GLY A 171 5.81 -15.18 6.13
CA GLY A 171 6.60 -15.15 7.36
C GLY A 171 7.77 -16.14 7.37
N ASP A 172 7.71 -17.20 6.55
CA ASP A 172 8.84 -18.13 6.39
C ASP A 172 9.99 -17.52 5.55
N ARG A 173 9.69 -16.53 4.71
CA ARG A 173 10.67 -15.80 3.88
C ARG A 173 11.10 -14.49 4.51
N PHE A 174 10.24 -13.87 5.31
CA PHE A 174 10.45 -12.55 5.89
C PHE A 174 10.22 -12.57 7.40
N PRO A 175 11.28 -12.66 8.22
CA PRO A 175 11.16 -12.42 9.65
C PRO A 175 10.90 -10.94 9.90
N ILE A 176 9.77 -10.64 10.55
CA ILE A 176 9.38 -9.27 10.85
C ILE A 176 10.36 -8.69 11.89
N PRO A 177 10.89 -7.47 11.68
CA PRO A 177 11.74 -6.84 12.68
C PRO A 177 10.97 -6.60 13.99
N PRO A 178 11.62 -6.63 15.17
CA PRO A 178 10.93 -6.58 16.47
C PRO A 178 10.17 -5.28 16.74
N GLU A 179 10.47 -4.22 16.00
CA GLU A 179 9.79 -2.92 16.06
C GLU A 179 8.43 -2.94 15.35
N TYR A 180 8.21 -3.90 14.45
CA TYR A 180 6.99 -4.05 13.67
C TYR A 180 6.21 -5.28 14.09
N ASP A 181 4.89 -5.22 13.94
CA ASP A 181 3.99 -6.26 14.42
C ASP A 181 3.00 -6.75 13.37
N THR A 182 2.83 -6.02 12.27
CA THR A 182 1.94 -6.38 11.17
C THR A 182 2.57 -6.06 9.82
N VAL A 183 2.04 -6.63 8.74
CA VAL A 183 2.41 -6.25 7.36
C VAL A 183 1.21 -5.63 6.67
N PHE A 184 1.40 -4.48 6.05
CA PHE A 184 0.40 -3.80 5.23
C PHE A 184 0.68 -4.04 3.74
N LEU A 185 -0.30 -4.59 3.03
CA LEU A 185 -0.20 -4.83 1.59
C LEU A 185 -0.57 -3.57 0.82
N ARG A 186 0.40 -3.04 0.07
CA ARG A 186 0.23 -1.84 -0.74
C ARG A 186 -0.52 -2.19 -2.02
N ASN A 187 -1.71 -1.62 -2.17
CA ASN A 187 -2.44 -1.69 -3.42
C ASN A 187 -1.78 -0.78 -4.49
N LYS A 188 -1.14 -1.38 -5.51
CA LYS A 188 -0.45 -0.67 -6.61
C LYS A 188 -1.37 0.28 -7.41
N GLN A 189 -2.69 0.11 -7.33
CA GLN A 189 -3.67 1.00 -8.00
C GLN A 189 -4.00 2.26 -7.19
N ILE A 190 -3.58 2.31 -5.92
CA ILE A 190 -3.68 3.48 -5.06
C ILE A 190 -2.28 4.09 -4.99
N ASN A 191 -1.99 5.02 -5.90
CA ASN A 191 -0.98 6.02 -5.53
C ASN A 191 -1.54 6.74 -4.30
N PRO A 192 -0.72 7.03 -3.26
CA PRO A 192 -1.17 7.93 -2.21
C PRO A 192 -1.73 9.16 -2.92
N PRO A 193 -2.94 9.63 -2.56
CA PRO A 193 -3.49 10.79 -3.23
C PRO A 193 -2.44 11.88 -3.12
N SER A 194 -1.87 12.29 -4.26
CA SER A 194 -1.01 13.45 -4.36
C SER A 194 -1.88 14.68 -4.08
N MET A 195 -2.30 14.84 -2.82
CA MET A 195 -3.03 15.98 -2.30
C MET A 195 -2.06 17.05 -1.83
N VAL A 196 -1.02 17.31 -2.62
CA VAL A 196 -0.11 18.43 -2.41
C VAL A 196 0.03 19.15 -3.75
N ASN A 197 -0.93 20.03 -4.01
CA ASN A 197 -0.77 21.25 -4.82
C ASN A 197 -1.98 22.17 -4.60
N SER A 198 -2.33 22.44 -3.34
CA SER A 198 -3.43 23.37 -3.00
C SER A 198 -2.97 24.61 -2.22
N LYS A 199 -1.67 24.95 -2.26
CA LYS A 199 -1.16 26.19 -1.63
C LYS A 199 -0.27 27.07 -2.52
N SER A 200 -0.16 26.81 -3.83
CA SER A 200 0.67 27.62 -4.74
C SER A 200 -0.05 28.12 -6.01
N ALA A 201 -1.30 28.57 -5.88
CA ALA A 201 -2.00 29.22 -6.97
C ALA A 201 -2.96 30.31 -6.46
N LEU A 202 -2.43 31.28 -5.73
CA LEU A 202 -3.00 32.63 -5.72
C LEU A 202 -2.09 33.45 -6.63
N ASN A 203 -2.64 33.89 -7.77
CA ASN A 203 -2.03 34.69 -8.85
C ASN A 203 -1.67 33.88 -10.11
N ASN A 204 -2.67 33.66 -10.97
CA ASN A 204 -2.72 34.25 -12.31
C ASN A 204 -3.86 33.62 -13.10
N GLU A 205 -4.69 34.50 -13.67
CA GLU A 205 -5.69 34.13 -14.68
C GLU A 205 -4.99 33.48 -15.88
N LEU A 206 -5.48 32.30 -16.31
CA LEU A 206 -5.81 31.96 -17.70
C LEU A 206 -6.09 30.45 -17.85
N LYS A 207 -7.39 30.15 -17.99
CA LYS A 207 -8.02 29.22 -18.94
C LYS A 207 -7.55 27.75 -18.99
N ALA A 208 -8.52 26.89 -18.64
CA ALA A 208 -8.85 25.61 -19.28
C ALA A 208 -7.80 24.49 -19.13
N ASN A 209 -7.77 23.85 -17.95
CA ASN A 209 -7.65 22.39 -17.79
C ASN A 209 -7.79 21.92 -16.32
N GLU A 210 -8.58 22.61 -15.49
CA GLU A 210 -8.91 22.17 -14.11
C GLU A 210 -10.18 21.30 -14.04
N PHE A 211 -10.55 20.64 -15.14
CA PHE A 211 -11.59 19.61 -15.12
C PHE A 211 -10.91 18.25 -14.95
N ASN A 212 -11.09 17.60 -13.78
CA ASN A 212 -11.35 16.14 -13.64
C ASN A 212 -10.97 15.49 -12.29
N LEU A 213 -10.49 16.22 -11.27
CA LEU A 213 -10.32 15.59 -9.93
C LEU A 213 -11.35 16.07 -8.90
N SER A 214 -11.57 17.39 -8.79
CA SER A 214 -12.58 17.94 -7.87
C SER A 214 -14.02 17.69 -8.35
N SER A 215 -14.25 17.66 -9.67
CA SER A 215 -15.56 17.33 -10.24
C SER A 215 -15.95 15.87 -10.05
N THR A 216 -14.99 14.94 -10.12
CA THR A 216 -15.23 13.48 -9.94
C THR A 216 -15.51 13.11 -8.48
N LEU A 217 -14.87 13.82 -7.53
CA LEU A 217 -15.18 13.69 -6.10
C LEU A 217 -16.52 14.32 -5.72
N ALA A 218 -16.91 15.43 -6.37
CA ALA A 218 -18.23 16.04 -6.18
C ALA A 218 -19.39 15.18 -6.73
N LEU A 219 -19.12 14.35 -7.74
CA LEU A 219 -20.08 13.41 -8.34
C LEU A 219 -20.41 12.19 -7.48
N SER A 220 -19.63 11.94 -6.42
CA SER A 220 -19.62 10.67 -5.69
C SER A 220 -19.46 10.85 -4.18
N ALA A 221 -20.13 11.84 -3.58
CA ALA A 221 -20.21 11.94 -2.11
C ALA A 221 -20.76 10.62 -1.53
N GLY A 222 -19.88 9.74 -1.06
CA GLY A 222 -20.19 8.40 -0.52
C GLY A 222 -19.76 7.19 -1.37
N VAL A 223 -19.34 7.38 -2.64
CA VAL A 223 -18.94 6.27 -3.53
C VAL A 223 -17.51 6.50 -4.02
N LEU A 224 -16.55 6.44 -3.08
CA LEU A 224 -15.12 6.53 -3.41
C LEU A 224 -14.72 5.54 -4.53
N PRO A 225 -13.65 5.71 -5.32
CA PRO A 225 -13.25 4.70 -6.31
C PRO A 225 -13.04 3.31 -5.66
N GLN A 226 -13.33 2.22 -6.38
CA GLN A 226 -13.49 0.86 -5.82
C GLN A 226 -12.34 0.39 -4.90
N HIS A 227 -11.13 0.84 -5.17
CA HIS A 227 -9.93 0.43 -4.46
C HIS A 227 -9.49 1.37 -3.33
N THR A 228 -10.05 2.57 -3.23
CA THR A 228 -9.54 3.62 -2.32
C THR A 228 -9.78 3.37 -0.84
N PHE A 229 -10.77 2.55 -0.47
CA PHE A 229 -11.05 2.19 0.92
C PHE A 229 -10.90 0.69 1.14
N LYS A 230 -9.87 0.05 0.57
CA LYS A 230 -9.53 -1.35 0.85
C LYS A 230 -8.12 -1.43 1.41
N HIS A 231 -8.00 -1.88 2.65
CA HIS A 231 -6.74 -2.03 3.36
C HIS A 231 -6.57 -3.51 3.73
N GLU A 232 -5.47 -4.12 3.33
CA GLU A 232 -5.19 -5.53 3.58
C GLU A 232 -3.97 -5.64 4.50
N TYR A 233 -4.14 -6.38 5.59
CA TYR A 233 -3.11 -6.60 6.60
C TYR A 233 -2.82 -8.09 6.72
N ILE A 234 -1.55 -8.45 6.86
CA ILE A 234 -1.12 -9.79 7.23
C ILE A 234 -0.68 -9.77 8.68
N ILE A 235 -1.29 -10.65 9.47
CA ILE A 235 -1.07 -10.81 10.90
C ILE A 235 -0.43 -12.18 11.14
N TYR A 236 0.49 -12.24 12.10
CA TYR A 236 1.27 -13.45 12.40
C TYR A 236 1.03 -13.96 13.82
N ASP A 237 0.58 -13.09 14.73
CA ASP A 237 0.27 -13.43 16.11
C ASP A 237 -1.24 -13.51 16.34
N SER A 238 -1.72 -14.67 16.79
CA SER A 238 -3.13 -14.89 17.11
C SER A 238 -3.65 -13.98 18.21
N PHE A 239 -2.79 -13.50 19.12
CA PHE A 239 -3.20 -12.58 20.19
C PHE A 239 -3.52 -11.17 19.69
N GLN A 240 -3.23 -10.85 18.43
CA GLN A 240 -3.60 -9.56 17.81
C GLN A 240 -4.99 -9.58 17.18
N VAL A 241 -5.74 -10.69 17.27
CA VAL A 241 -7.03 -10.86 16.59
C VAL A 241 -8.08 -11.43 17.54
N VAL A 242 -9.25 -10.80 17.57
CA VAL A 242 -10.44 -11.33 18.26
C VAL A 242 -11.60 -11.40 17.27
N PRO A 243 -12.15 -12.60 16.98
CA PRO A 243 -13.44 -12.68 16.29
C PRO A 243 -14.53 -12.18 17.24
N GLU A 244 -15.33 -11.22 16.80
CA GLU A 244 -16.39 -10.63 17.64
C GLU A 244 -17.78 -11.01 17.15
N TYR A 245 -17.98 -11.04 15.83
CA TYR A 245 -19.25 -11.43 15.23
C TYR A 245 -19.04 -12.42 14.08
N LEU A 246 -19.95 -13.37 13.97
CA LEU A 246 -20.18 -14.13 12.75
C LEU A 246 -21.44 -13.56 12.09
N ILE A 247 -21.34 -13.11 10.84
CA ILE A 247 -22.41 -12.45 10.11
C ILE A 247 -22.74 -13.27 8.87
N GLN A 248 -24.01 -13.67 8.77
CA GLN A 248 -24.57 -14.27 7.56
C GLN A 248 -25.50 -13.28 6.88
N PHE A 249 -25.25 -13.02 5.61
CA PHE A 249 -26.04 -12.08 4.82
C PHE A 249 -26.33 -12.62 3.42
N GLU A 250 -27.43 -12.15 2.87
CA GLU A 250 -27.87 -12.44 1.52
C GLU A 250 -27.48 -11.29 0.59
N TYR A 251 -27.03 -11.64 -0.62
CA TYR A 251 -26.90 -10.72 -1.74
C TYR A 251 -27.89 -11.10 -2.82
N ASP A 252 -28.88 -10.23 -3.07
CA ASP A 252 -29.86 -10.41 -4.14
C ASP A 252 -29.52 -9.51 -5.34
N SER A 253 -28.96 -10.10 -6.40
CA SER A 253 -28.65 -9.41 -7.65
C SER A 253 -29.90 -8.93 -8.42
N SER A 254 -31.07 -9.51 -8.15
CA SER A 254 -32.33 -9.12 -8.80
C SER A 254 -32.98 -7.91 -8.13
N SER A 255 -32.60 -7.60 -6.89
CA SER A 255 -33.11 -6.46 -6.15
C SER A 255 -32.56 -5.12 -6.69
N PRO A 256 -33.33 -4.02 -6.60
CA PRO A 256 -32.86 -2.71 -7.04
C PRO A 256 -31.69 -2.23 -6.16
N GLU A 257 -30.59 -1.83 -6.80
CA GLU A 257 -29.44 -1.26 -6.11
C GLU A 257 -29.69 0.22 -5.82
N LEU A 258 -29.82 0.58 -4.54
CA LEU A 258 -30.18 1.93 -4.11
C LEU A 258 -28.96 2.87 -4.04
N PHE A 259 -27.75 2.31 -3.98
CA PHE A 259 -26.50 3.07 -3.85
C PHE A 259 -25.84 3.40 -5.20
N VAL A 260 -26.29 2.79 -6.30
CA VAL A 260 -25.75 3.06 -7.63
C VAL A 260 -26.22 4.42 -8.13
N VAL A 261 -25.29 5.16 -8.74
CA VAL A 261 -25.61 6.37 -9.50
C VAL A 261 -26.42 5.94 -10.73
N PRO A 262 -27.66 6.42 -10.91
CA PRO A 262 -28.48 6.02 -12.04
C PRO A 262 -27.85 6.49 -13.36
N TRP A 263 -28.11 5.75 -14.44
CA TRP A 263 -27.72 6.18 -15.79
C TRP A 263 -28.59 7.36 -16.25
N CYS A 264 -28.05 8.13 -17.20
CA CYS A 264 -28.78 9.19 -17.87
C CYS A 264 -29.99 8.60 -18.61
N ASP A 265 -31.17 9.17 -18.39
CA ASP A 265 -32.43 8.70 -19.01
C ASP A 265 -32.44 8.95 -20.53
N GLU A 266 -31.67 9.93 -21.01
CA GLU A 266 -31.66 10.34 -22.42
C GLU A 266 -30.65 9.55 -23.27
N CYS A 267 -29.41 9.37 -22.79
CA CYS A 267 -28.39 8.63 -23.55
C CYS A 267 -28.16 7.21 -23.06
N GLN A 268 -28.54 6.85 -21.82
CA GLN A 268 -28.28 5.55 -21.18
C GLN A 268 -26.81 5.10 -21.11
N ASP A 269 -25.88 5.90 -21.63
CA ASP A 269 -24.46 5.56 -21.79
C ASP A 269 -23.53 6.25 -20.78
N SER A 270 -24.06 7.20 -20.00
CA SER A 270 -23.26 7.94 -18.99
C SER A 270 -24.02 8.10 -17.67
N PRO A 271 -23.32 8.18 -16.52
CA PRO A 271 -23.96 8.35 -15.23
C PRO A 271 -24.67 9.71 -15.15
N ALA A 272 -25.86 9.72 -14.55
CA ALA A 272 -26.63 10.94 -14.32
C ALA A 272 -26.01 11.73 -13.17
N ILE A 273 -25.94 13.05 -13.36
CA ILE A 273 -25.31 13.98 -12.43
C ILE A 273 -26.32 15.01 -11.90
N LEU A 274 -27.37 15.27 -12.67
CA LEU A 274 -28.42 16.23 -12.39
C LEU A 274 -29.79 15.55 -12.51
N TRP A 275 -30.74 16.04 -11.74
CA TRP A 275 -32.15 15.74 -11.89
C TRP A 275 -32.91 17.02 -12.24
N CYS A 276 -33.66 16.96 -13.33
CA CYS A 276 -34.57 18.04 -13.73
C CYS A 276 -35.95 17.79 -13.11
N GLN A 277 -36.41 18.75 -12.30
CA GLN A 277 -37.71 18.62 -11.63
C GLN A 277 -38.89 18.71 -12.60
N ALA A 278 -38.78 19.56 -13.62
CA ALA A 278 -39.86 19.78 -14.59
C ALA A 278 -40.05 18.57 -15.52
N ASP A 279 -38.95 17.96 -15.97
CA ASP A 279 -38.97 16.83 -16.90
C ASP A 279 -38.97 15.48 -16.17
N SER A 280 -38.83 15.47 -14.85
CA SER A 280 -38.63 14.25 -14.04
C SER A 280 -37.52 13.35 -14.58
N ALA A 281 -36.48 13.93 -15.18
CA ALA A 281 -35.44 13.24 -15.92
C ALA A 281 -34.08 13.35 -15.22
N ARG A 282 -33.33 12.25 -15.21
CA ARG A 282 -31.95 12.15 -14.71
C ARG A 282 -30.99 12.30 -15.88
N LEU A 283 -30.13 13.31 -15.85
CA LEU A 283 -29.30 13.68 -17.00
C LEU A 283 -27.81 13.69 -16.65
N CYS A 284 -26.99 13.26 -17.59
CA CYS A 284 -25.55 13.54 -17.58
C CYS A 284 -25.29 14.99 -18.02
N GLY A 285 -24.08 15.49 -17.81
CA GLY A 285 -23.76 16.90 -18.12
C GLY A 285 -23.94 17.26 -19.60
N THR A 286 -23.67 16.33 -20.51
CA THR A 286 -23.79 16.56 -21.96
C THR A 286 -25.25 16.57 -22.43
N CYS A 287 -26.08 15.66 -21.92
CA CYS A 287 -27.52 15.63 -22.18
C CYS A 287 -28.22 16.84 -21.55
N ASP A 288 -27.82 17.23 -20.33
CA ASP A 288 -28.34 18.43 -19.68
C ASP A 288 -28.11 19.68 -20.53
N GLU A 289 -26.89 19.86 -21.04
CA GLU A 289 -26.55 21.01 -21.87
C GLU A 289 -27.33 21.01 -23.20
N ARG A 290 -27.50 19.84 -23.82
CA ARG A 290 -28.27 19.68 -25.07
C ARG A 290 -29.74 20.02 -24.87
N THR A 291 -30.35 19.49 -23.82
CA THR A 291 -31.78 19.58 -23.56
C THR A 291 -32.15 20.95 -22.98
N HIS A 292 -31.38 21.47 -22.03
CA HIS A 292 -31.71 22.72 -21.32
C HIS A 292 -31.14 24.00 -21.97
N ARG A 293 -30.33 23.89 -23.04
CA ARG A 293 -29.97 25.04 -23.90
C ARG A 293 -30.80 25.16 -25.17
N HIS A 294 -31.72 24.22 -25.43
CA HIS A 294 -32.51 24.19 -26.66
C HIS A 294 -33.49 25.37 -26.78
N ASN A 295 -34.10 25.83 -25.67
CA ASN A 295 -35.05 26.95 -25.67
C ASN A 295 -35.08 27.67 -24.31
N LYS A 296 -35.47 28.96 -24.30
CA LYS A 296 -35.63 29.80 -23.10
C LYS A 296 -36.57 29.21 -22.04
N LEU A 297 -37.52 28.36 -22.43
CA LEU A 297 -38.44 27.67 -21.50
C LEU A 297 -37.71 26.60 -20.69
N VAL A 298 -36.99 25.69 -21.36
CA VAL A 298 -36.25 24.60 -20.72
C VAL A 298 -35.04 25.11 -19.92
N THR A 299 -34.42 26.23 -20.30
CA THR A 299 -33.35 26.83 -19.49
C THR A 299 -33.80 27.27 -18.09
N ARG A 300 -35.12 27.50 -17.89
CA ARG A 300 -35.70 27.86 -16.58
C ARG A 300 -36.03 26.64 -15.72
N HIS A 301 -35.85 25.42 -16.22
CA HIS A 301 -36.09 24.22 -15.41
C HIS A 301 -35.15 24.18 -14.20
N ILE A 302 -35.71 23.87 -13.03
CA ILE A 302 -34.94 23.72 -11.79
C ILE A 302 -34.20 22.38 -11.88
N ARG A 303 -32.87 22.46 -11.84
CA ARG A 303 -31.97 21.33 -11.88
C ARG A 303 -31.23 21.27 -10.56
N ILE A 304 -31.30 20.11 -9.91
CA ILE A 304 -30.59 19.85 -8.66
C ILE A 304 -29.62 18.68 -8.87
N PRO A 305 -28.54 18.59 -8.08
CA PRO A 305 -27.68 17.43 -8.08
C PRO A 305 -28.46 16.12 -7.83
N ILE A 306 -28.04 15.02 -8.46
CA ILE A 306 -28.75 13.72 -8.37
C ILE A 306 -28.89 13.20 -6.92
N ASN A 307 -27.97 13.55 -6.03
CA ASN A 307 -28.02 13.19 -4.60
C ASN A 307 -29.13 13.92 -3.82
N GLN A 308 -29.65 15.02 -4.35
CA GLN A 308 -30.77 15.79 -3.77
C GLN A 308 -32.11 15.41 -4.40
N MET A 309 -32.13 14.47 -5.35
CA MET A 309 -33.36 13.97 -5.97
C MET A 309 -34.33 13.45 -4.90
N PRO A 310 -35.59 13.92 -4.87
CA PRO A 310 -36.59 13.40 -3.95
C PRO A 310 -36.75 11.88 -4.15
N ARG A 311 -36.54 11.11 -3.08
CA ARG A 311 -36.79 9.66 -3.07
C ARG A 311 -38.15 9.39 -2.43
N SER A 312 -38.80 8.29 -2.83
CA SER A 312 -39.98 7.82 -2.12
C SER A 312 -39.61 7.41 -0.70
N SER A 313 -40.56 7.51 0.23
CA SER A 313 -40.36 7.18 1.64
C SER A 313 -40.15 5.69 1.92
N GLY A 314 -40.21 4.85 0.88
CA GLY A 314 -40.02 3.41 0.96
C GLY A 314 -41.24 2.66 1.48
N ASN A 315 -41.22 1.35 1.30
CA ASN A 315 -42.27 0.44 1.77
C ASN A 315 -41.91 -0.09 3.16
N CYS A 316 -42.93 -0.38 3.97
CA CYS A 316 -42.71 -0.94 5.30
C CYS A 316 -42.13 -2.36 5.21
N PRO A 317 -41.09 -2.69 6.01
CA PRO A 317 -40.50 -4.03 5.99
C PRO A 317 -41.46 -5.13 6.49
N VAL A 318 -42.45 -4.77 7.31
CA VAL A 318 -43.49 -5.67 7.82
C VAL A 318 -44.71 -5.69 6.89
N HIS A 319 -45.12 -4.51 6.43
CA HIS A 319 -46.28 -4.32 5.55
C HIS A 319 -45.80 -3.89 4.16
N THR A 320 -45.33 -4.86 3.36
CA THR A 320 -44.64 -4.62 2.08
C THR A 320 -45.43 -3.80 1.06
N MET A 321 -46.75 -3.71 1.20
CA MET A 321 -47.63 -2.95 0.31
C MET A 321 -47.93 -1.52 0.80
N ASP A 322 -47.57 -1.17 2.03
CA ASP A 322 -47.82 0.15 2.61
C ASP A 322 -46.54 0.98 2.68
N ILE A 323 -46.66 2.26 2.34
CA ILE A 323 -45.55 3.22 2.41
C ILE A 323 -45.33 3.71 3.84
N LEU A 324 -44.08 4.04 4.15
CA LEU A 324 -43.70 4.67 5.40
C LEU A 324 -44.04 6.17 5.30
N GLU A 325 -44.92 6.67 6.16
CA GLU A 325 -45.37 8.08 6.12
C GLU A 325 -45.02 8.82 7.40
N GLU A 326 -44.80 8.10 8.50
CA GLU A 326 -44.66 8.64 9.83
C GLU A 326 -43.30 8.27 10.41
N PHE A 327 -42.79 9.09 11.32
CA PHE A 327 -41.52 8.87 12.00
C PHE A 327 -41.70 9.16 13.48
N CYS A 328 -41.35 8.17 14.31
CA CYS A 328 -41.32 8.34 15.77
C CYS A 328 -39.96 8.91 16.19
N THR A 329 -39.98 10.10 16.80
CA THR A 329 -38.75 10.77 17.25
C THR A 329 -38.15 10.21 18.54
N LEU A 330 -38.91 9.38 19.29
CA LEU A 330 -38.42 8.68 20.47
C LEU A 330 -37.68 7.38 20.11
N CYS A 331 -38.28 6.55 19.25
CA CYS A 331 -37.70 5.27 18.86
C CYS A 331 -36.77 5.37 17.66
N HIS A 332 -36.76 6.50 16.95
CA HIS A 332 -36.05 6.68 15.68
C HIS A 332 -36.47 5.67 14.59
N VAL A 333 -37.75 5.27 14.58
CA VAL A 333 -38.29 4.27 13.65
C VAL A 333 -39.32 4.93 12.70
N PRO A 334 -39.18 4.75 11.37
CA PRO A 334 -40.22 5.10 10.41
C PRO A 334 -41.33 4.05 10.42
N MET A 335 -42.59 4.49 10.29
CA MET A 335 -43.77 3.65 10.41
C MET A 335 -44.75 3.91 9.25
N CYS A 336 -45.46 2.84 8.84
CA CYS A 336 -46.63 2.98 7.98
C CYS A 336 -47.89 3.14 8.83
N ARG A 337 -48.99 3.51 8.17
CA ARG A 337 -50.32 3.65 8.79
C ARG A 337 -50.77 2.42 9.61
N LEU A 338 -50.34 1.21 9.23
CA LEU A 338 -50.70 -0.04 9.92
C LEU A 338 -49.81 -0.33 11.13
N CYS A 339 -48.56 0.16 11.14
CA CYS A 339 -47.67 0.02 12.29
C CYS A 339 -48.01 1.00 13.41
N ARG A 340 -48.61 2.16 13.07
CA ARG A 340 -48.95 3.21 14.04
C ARG A 340 -49.72 2.67 15.25
N PRO A 341 -50.88 1.98 15.13
CA PRO A 341 -51.69 1.58 16.28
C PRO A 341 -51.00 0.58 17.22
N SER A 342 -50.06 -0.20 16.70
CA SER A 342 -49.32 -1.22 17.46
C SER A 342 -48.03 -0.66 18.09
N HIS A 343 -47.76 0.63 17.93
CA HIS A 343 -46.57 1.27 18.45
C HIS A 343 -46.80 1.82 19.87
N ALA A 344 -45.87 1.54 20.78
CA ALA A 344 -46.01 1.78 22.22
C ALA A 344 -46.19 3.26 22.64
N HIS A 345 -46.06 4.22 21.73
CA HIS A 345 -46.08 5.66 22.00
C HIS A 345 -47.30 6.41 21.42
N VAL A 346 -48.40 5.69 21.16
CA VAL A 346 -49.62 6.28 20.58
C VAL A 346 -50.58 6.86 21.63
N ASP A 347 -50.34 6.63 22.93
CA ASP A 347 -51.15 7.21 23.99
C ASP A 347 -51.27 8.74 23.85
N GLU A 348 -52.47 9.29 24.09
CA GLU A 348 -52.91 10.63 23.68
C GLU A 348 -51.94 11.78 24.01
N LYS A 349 -51.10 11.63 25.05
CA LYS A 349 -50.10 12.63 25.48
C LYS A 349 -48.77 12.59 24.71
N MET A 350 -48.43 11.49 24.03
CA MET A 350 -47.16 11.29 23.32
C MET A 350 -47.31 11.34 21.78
N SER A 351 -48.54 11.52 21.28
CA SER A 351 -48.86 11.66 19.86
C SER A 351 -48.13 12.81 19.15
N SER A 352 -47.73 13.85 19.89
CA SER A 352 -46.95 14.99 19.41
C SER A 352 -45.51 14.64 19.01
N LEU A 353 -45.02 13.44 19.37
CA LEU A 353 -43.67 12.95 19.10
C LEU A 353 -43.58 12.13 17.80
N ILE A 354 -44.73 11.87 17.16
CA ILE A 354 -44.82 11.27 15.84
C ILE A 354 -45.02 12.39 14.83
N MET A 355 -44.14 12.46 13.83
CA MET A 355 -44.19 13.49 12.79
C MET A 355 -44.16 12.86 11.40
N PRO A 356 -44.62 13.57 10.35
CA PRO A 356 -44.49 13.09 8.99
C PRO A 356 -43.02 12.87 8.61
N ILE A 357 -42.72 11.77 7.94
CA ILE A 357 -41.34 11.37 7.56
C ILE A 357 -40.64 12.45 6.74
N ASN A 358 -41.37 13.13 5.85
CA ASN A 358 -40.83 14.23 5.04
C ASN A 358 -40.35 15.41 5.90
N ARG A 359 -41.03 15.69 7.01
CA ARG A 359 -40.65 16.76 7.92
C ARG A 359 -39.43 16.35 8.76
N ALA A 360 -39.40 15.09 9.22
CA ALA A 360 -38.24 14.55 9.93
C ALA A 360 -36.99 14.52 9.04
N TYR A 361 -37.14 14.08 7.80
CA TYR A 361 -36.09 14.02 6.79
C TYR A 361 -35.49 15.40 6.50
N ARG A 362 -36.32 16.41 6.25
CA ARG A 362 -35.85 17.80 6.04
C ARG A 362 -35.09 18.35 7.25
N ALA A 363 -35.61 18.14 8.46
CA ALA A 363 -34.94 18.58 9.68
C ALA A 363 -33.57 17.89 9.87
N GLN A 364 -33.45 16.61 9.50
CA GLN A 364 -32.18 15.89 9.56
C GLN A 364 -31.20 16.36 8.47
N LEU A 365 -31.67 16.64 7.26
CA LEU A 365 -30.85 17.21 6.19
C LEU A 365 -30.28 18.59 6.56
N GLU A 366 -31.08 19.46 7.17
CA GLU A 366 -30.62 20.77 7.65
C GLU A 366 -29.55 20.65 8.74
N ARG A 367 -29.61 19.61 9.58
CA ARG A 367 -28.57 19.31 10.56
C ARG A 367 -27.32 18.72 9.91
N HIS A 368 -27.48 17.77 8.98
CA HIS A 368 -26.38 17.13 8.26
C HIS A 368 -25.59 18.11 7.39
N ASN A 369 -26.27 19.03 6.70
CA ASN A 369 -25.63 20.00 5.82
C ASN A 369 -24.87 21.09 6.59
N LYS A 370 -24.96 21.12 7.92
CA LYS A 370 -24.09 21.95 8.75
C LYS A 370 -22.80 21.18 9.01
N PRO A 371 -21.62 21.73 8.64
CA PRO A 371 -20.34 21.11 8.93
C PRO A 371 -20.23 20.83 10.44
N HIS A 372 -19.89 19.60 10.79
CA HIS A 372 -19.73 19.22 12.19
C HIS A 372 -18.34 19.69 12.66
N PRO A 373 -18.26 20.66 13.60
CA PRO A 373 -16.99 21.31 13.92
C PRO A 373 -15.92 20.31 14.38
N SER A 374 -16.28 19.28 15.15
CA SER A 374 -15.29 18.29 15.60
C SER A 374 -14.78 17.35 14.49
N LEU A 375 -15.58 17.05 13.46
CA LEU A 375 -15.15 16.17 12.38
C LEU A 375 -14.25 16.92 11.40
N ASP A 376 -14.58 18.17 11.10
CA ASP A 376 -13.73 19.01 10.26
C ASP A 376 -12.41 19.33 10.96
N SER A 377 -12.43 19.66 12.26
CA SER A 377 -11.20 19.81 13.05
C SER A 377 -10.37 18.52 13.05
N ARG A 378 -11.00 17.35 13.21
CA ARG A 378 -10.29 16.07 13.20
C ARG A 378 -9.71 15.75 11.82
N LYS A 379 -10.43 16.07 10.74
CA LYS A 379 -9.95 15.92 9.37
C LYS A 379 -8.71 16.79 9.12
N ILE A 380 -8.74 18.04 9.59
CA ILE A 380 -7.60 18.96 9.50
C ILE A 380 -6.41 18.40 10.28
N GLU A 381 -6.60 17.95 11.52
CA GLU A 381 -5.53 17.33 12.33
C GLU A 381 -4.91 16.10 11.64
N LEU A 382 -5.73 15.25 11.02
CA LEU A 382 -5.24 14.09 10.27
C LEU A 382 -4.46 14.52 9.03
N LEU A 383 -4.90 15.56 8.31
CA LEU A 383 -4.18 16.09 7.16
C LEU A 383 -2.83 16.69 7.56
N GLU A 384 -2.78 17.45 8.65
CA GLU A 384 -1.52 18.00 9.20
C GLU A 384 -0.56 16.89 9.60
N LYS A 385 -1.05 15.82 10.24
CA LYS A 385 -0.23 14.64 10.56
C LYS A 385 0.31 13.97 9.31
N LEU A 386 -0.52 13.77 8.28
CA LEU A 386 -0.08 13.18 7.01
C LEU A 386 0.99 14.05 6.33
N GLU A 387 0.80 15.37 6.30
CA GLU A 387 1.78 16.31 5.74
C GLU A 387 3.10 16.23 6.52
N SER A 388 3.07 16.22 7.86
CA SER A 388 4.27 16.09 8.69
C SER A 388 5.02 14.77 8.45
N GLN A 389 4.31 13.66 8.25
CA GLN A 389 4.91 12.35 7.95
C GLN A 389 5.55 12.34 6.55
N GLN A 390 4.95 13.02 5.57
CA GLN A 390 5.52 13.14 4.23
C GLN A 390 6.83 13.94 4.23
N VAL A 391 6.91 15.00 5.03
CA VAL A 391 8.15 15.78 5.20
C VAL A 391 9.25 14.87 5.74
N ILE A 392 9.00 14.17 6.85
CA ILE A 392 9.97 13.23 7.45
C ILE A 392 10.40 12.15 6.46
N PHE A 393 9.47 11.59 5.69
CA PHE A 393 9.79 10.59 4.67
C PHE A 393 10.72 11.12 3.59
N ASN A 394 10.48 12.34 3.11
CA ASN A 394 11.33 13.00 2.12
C ASN A 394 12.71 13.34 2.70
N ASP A 395 12.78 13.75 3.96
CA ASP A 395 14.04 14.04 4.66
C ASP A 395 14.88 12.76 4.82
N ILE A 396 14.28 11.64 5.22
CA ILE A 396 14.96 10.34 5.31
C ILE A 396 15.51 9.92 3.94
N ARG A 397 14.70 10.07 2.88
CA ARG A 397 15.12 9.73 1.52
C ARG A 397 16.28 10.60 1.04
N THR A 398 16.27 11.88 1.39
CA THR A 398 17.35 12.83 1.05
C THR A 398 18.62 12.48 1.81
N ASN A 399 18.52 12.20 3.11
CA ASN A 399 19.65 11.73 3.93
C ASN A 399 20.26 10.42 3.38
N MET A 400 19.42 9.45 3.02
CA MET A 400 19.89 8.21 2.39
C MET A 400 20.72 8.50 1.13
N PHE A 401 20.22 9.37 0.25
CA PHE A 401 20.93 9.75 -0.97
C PHE A 401 22.25 10.49 -0.68
N GLU A 402 22.27 11.40 0.29
CA GLU A 402 23.50 12.10 0.71
C GLU A 402 24.54 11.13 1.29
N VAL A 403 24.11 10.18 2.13
CA VAL A 403 24.99 9.15 2.70
C VAL A 403 25.55 8.24 1.60
N GLU A 404 24.71 7.84 0.64
CA GLU A 404 25.13 7.05 -0.52
C GLU A 404 26.19 7.79 -1.36
N GLN A 405 25.98 9.08 -1.66
CA GLN A 405 26.96 9.89 -2.37
C GLN A 405 28.30 10.00 -1.62
N ARG A 406 28.27 10.14 -0.29
CA ARG A 406 29.49 10.16 0.53
C ARG A 406 30.23 8.83 0.48
N ILE A 407 29.52 7.70 0.48
CA ILE A 407 30.13 6.37 0.35
C ILE A 407 30.85 6.25 -1.00
N TYR A 408 30.21 6.64 -2.10
CA TYR A 408 30.85 6.59 -3.42
C TYR A 408 32.09 7.50 -3.50
N SER A 409 32.05 8.70 -2.93
CA SER A 409 33.21 9.61 -2.91
C SER A 409 34.39 9.02 -2.13
N ILE A 410 34.15 8.36 -0.99
CA ILE A 410 35.20 7.69 -0.21
C ILE A 410 35.80 6.53 -1.01
N LEU A 411 34.96 5.73 -1.68
CA LEU A 411 35.41 4.62 -2.52
C LEU A 411 36.27 5.12 -3.68
N GLU A 412 35.82 6.15 -4.40
CA GLU A 412 36.54 6.76 -5.52
C GLU A 412 37.91 7.32 -5.06
N SER A 413 37.94 8.05 -3.95
CA SER A 413 39.20 8.57 -3.39
C SER A 413 40.15 7.45 -2.96
N SER A 414 39.64 6.36 -2.40
CA SER A 414 40.47 5.23 -1.97
C SER A 414 41.06 4.45 -3.15
N ILE A 415 40.27 4.27 -4.21
CA ILE A 415 40.71 3.61 -5.45
C ILE A 415 41.77 4.44 -6.15
N THR A 416 41.57 5.76 -6.27
CA THR A 416 42.56 6.64 -6.90
C THR A 416 43.89 6.67 -6.14
N GLN A 417 43.84 6.70 -4.80
CA GLN A 417 45.04 6.58 -3.97
C GLN A 417 45.78 5.25 -4.18
N LEU A 418 45.03 4.14 -4.25
CA LEU A 418 45.62 2.83 -4.55
C LEU A 418 46.31 2.84 -5.92
N GLN A 419 45.63 3.33 -6.96
CA GLN A 419 46.16 3.40 -8.32
C GLN A 419 47.46 4.21 -8.39
N ILE A 420 47.47 5.42 -7.82
CA ILE A 420 48.66 6.29 -7.78
C ILE A 420 49.82 5.61 -7.04
N ALA A 421 49.56 5.01 -5.88
CA ALA A 421 50.59 4.32 -5.10
C ALA A 421 51.16 3.11 -5.85
N THR A 422 50.31 2.33 -6.53
CA THR A 422 50.74 1.19 -7.34
C THR A 422 51.55 1.63 -8.55
N GLU A 423 51.11 2.67 -9.27
CA GLU A 423 51.80 3.19 -10.45
C GLU A 423 53.19 3.72 -10.08
N SER A 424 53.30 4.47 -8.97
CA SER A 424 54.59 4.98 -8.48
C SER A 424 55.58 3.85 -8.16
N LYS A 425 55.13 2.79 -7.45
CA LYS A 425 55.98 1.64 -7.14
C LYS A 425 56.36 0.84 -8.39
N MET A 426 55.39 0.60 -9.29
CA MET A 426 55.65 -0.10 -10.56
C MET A 426 56.66 0.67 -11.43
N ASN A 427 56.55 1.99 -11.50
CA ASN A 427 57.49 2.82 -12.26
C ASN A 427 58.91 2.74 -11.72
N LYS A 428 59.10 2.73 -10.39
CA LYS A 428 60.44 2.55 -9.79
C LYS A 428 61.05 1.19 -10.15
N ILE A 429 60.29 0.11 -9.97
CA ILE A 429 60.73 -1.25 -10.32
C ILE A 429 61.07 -1.35 -11.81
N LEU A 430 60.22 -0.78 -12.67
CA LEU A 430 60.46 -0.76 -14.11
C LEU A 430 61.74 0.02 -14.46
N CYS A 431 61.97 1.17 -13.83
CA CYS A 431 63.20 1.95 -14.01
C CYS A 431 64.44 1.14 -13.60
N GLU A 432 64.43 0.49 -12.44
CA GLU A 432 65.53 -0.38 -12.00
C GLU A 432 65.77 -1.53 -12.98
N GLN A 433 64.70 -2.21 -13.41
CA GLN A 433 64.78 -3.29 -14.39
C GLN A 433 65.40 -2.82 -15.72
N LEU A 434 65.00 -1.64 -16.21
CA LEU A 434 65.53 -1.09 -17.46
C LEU A 434 67.02 -0.74 -17.34
N ILE A 435 67.44 -0.16 -16.21
CA ILE A 435 68.85 0.16 -15.95
C ILE A 435 69.68 -1.12 -15.86
N LEU A 436 69.20 -2.14 -15.14
CA LEU A 436 69.87 -3.44 -15.05
C LEU A 436 70.01 -4.11 -16.42
N ASN A 437 68.96 -4.06 -17.25
CA ASN A 437 69.03 -4.55 -18.62
C ASN A 437 70.05 -3.79 -19.48
N GLN A 438 70.10 -2.46 -19.35
CA GLN A 438 71.08 -1.64 -20.07
C GLN A 438 72.52 -2.02 -19.68
N LEU A 439 72.78 -2.21 -18.39
CA LEU A 439 74.10 -2.63 -17.90
C LEU A 439 74.47 -4.03 -18.38
N MET A 440 73.53 -4.97 -18.35
CA MET A 440 73.74 -6.32 -18.90
C MET A 440 74.13 -6.26 -20.37
N GLN A 441 73.36 -5.52 -21.18
CA GLN A 441 73.64 -5.35 -22.61
C GLN A 441 75.01 -4.69 -22.84
N GLN A 442 75.40 -3.72 -22.01
CA GLN A 442 76.70 -3.07 -22.09
C GLN A 442 77.84 -4.05 -21.79
N VAL A 443 77.68 -4.92 -20.80
CA VAL A 443 78.65 -5.98 -20.48
C VAL A 443 78.76 -6.96 -21.64
N GLU A 444 77.64 -7.53 -22.09
CA GLU A 444 77.59 -8.49 -23.20
C GLU A 444 78.21 -7.92 -24.47
N TRP A 445 77.89 -6.67 -24.81
CA TRP A 445 78.45 -6.00 -25.98
C TRP A 445 79.95 -5.80 -25.85
N SER A 446 80.43 -5.34 -24.68
CA SER A 446 81.86 -5.12 -24.46
C SER A 446 82.67 -6.42 -24.59
N GLU A 447 82.15 -7.53 -24.05
CA GLU A 447 82.76 -8.84 -24.12
C GLU A 447 82.75 -9.41 -25.54
N GLY A 448 81.60 -9.30 -26.23
CA GLY A 448 81.49 -9.70 -27.63
C GLY A 448 82.40 -8.88 -28.56
N PHE A 449 82.52 -7.58 -28.31
CA PHE A 449 83.42 -6.70 -29.08
C PHE A 449 84.88 -7.10 -28.89
N LEU A 450 85.30 -7.48 -27.69
CA LEU A 450 86.65 -7.98 -27.45
C LEU A 450 86.95 -9.28 -28.23
N GLN A 451 86.00 -10.21 -28.26
CA GLN A 451 86.12 -11.44 -29.06
C GLN A 451 86.25 -11.13 -30.56
N TYR A 452 85.47 -10.16 -31.04
CA TYR A 452 85.58 -9.67 -32.42
C TYR A 452 86.96 -9.07 -32.70
N LEU A 453 87.48 -8.22 -31.81
CA LEU A 453 88.83 -7.65 -31.94
C LEU A 453 89.91 -8.73 -31.97
N GLN A 454 89.75 -9.81 -31.20
CA GLN A 454 90.68 -10.96 -31.22
C GLN A 454 90.76 -11.61 -32.61
N SER A 455 89.65 -11.63 -33.36
CA SER A 455 89.60 -12.24 -34.69
C SER A 455 90.20 -11.39 -35.81
N ILE A 456 90.34 -10.08 -35.61
CA ILE A 456 90.67 -9.11 -36.69
C ILE A 456 92.03 -8.44 -36.48
N LEU A 457 92.43 -8.21 -35.22
CA LEU A 457 93.66 -7.48 -34.91
C LEU A 457 94.89 -8.40 -34.89
N PRO A 458 96.07 -7.91 -35.31
CA PRO A 458 97.34 -8.57 -35.04
C PRO A 458 97.60 -8.74 -33.53
N PRO A 459 98.44 -9.72 -33.11
CA PRO A 459 98.66 -10.02 -31.69
C PRO A 459 99.10 -8.82 -30.83
N ALA A 460 99.95 -7.94 -31.36
CA ALA A 460 100.43 -6.77 -30.64
C ALA A 460 99.30 -5.74 -30.39
N ASP A 461 98.49 -5.43 -31.40
CA ASP A 461 97.38 -4.48 -31.31
C ASP A 461 96.25 -5.02 -30.42
N PHE A 462 96.03 -6.33 -30.45
CA PHE A 462 95.09 -6.99 -29.53
C PHE A 462 95.50 -6.85 -28.07
N LEU A 463 96.79 -6.99 -27.73
CA LEU A 463 97.27 -6.80 -26.35
C LEU A 463 97.01 -5.37 -25.85
N PHE A 464 97.17 -4.35 -26.70
CA PHE A 464 96.81 -2.97 -26.35
C PHE A 464 95.30 -2.76 -26.22
N ALA A 465 94.49 -3.43 -27.05
CA ALA A 465 93.03 -3.41 -26.90
C ALA A 465 92.57 -4.12 -25.62
N TRP A 466 93.20 -5.24 -25.25
CA TRP A 466 92.93 -5.99 -24.03
C TRP A 466 93.18 -5.18 -22.76
N LEU A 467 94.32 -4.46 -22.69
CA LEU A 467 94.61 -3.61 -21.53
C LEU A 467 93.57 -2.49 -21.36
N ARG A 468 93.14 -1.87 -22.48
CA ARG A 468 92.05 -0.87 -22.46
C ARG A 468 90.71 -1.49 -22.05
N HIS A 469 90.43 -2.72 -22.49
CA HIS A 469 89.22 -3.46 -22.09
C HIS A 469 89.23 -3.82 -20.60
N CYS A 470 90.39 -4.19 -20.04
CA CYS A 470 90.53 -4.44 -18.60
C CYS A 470 90.18 -3.21 -17.77
N HIS A 471 90.67 -2.03 -18.17
CA HIS A 471 90.29 -0.77 -17.52
C HIS A 471 88.80 -0.46 -17.70
N TYR A 472 88.23 -0.71 -18.88
CA TYR A 472 86.81 -0.50 -19.11
C TYR A 472 85.92 -1.44 -18.27
N ARG A 473 86.33 -2.70 -18.07
CA ARG A 473 85.66 -3.64 -17.17
C ARG A 473 85.63 -3.14 -15.73
N GLU A 474 86.74 -2.59 -15.24
CA GLU A 474 86.79 -2.02 -13.88
C GLU A 474 85.79 -0.87 -13.71
N GLU A 475 85.62 -0.02 -14.73
CA GLU A 475 84.63 1.06 -14.70
C GLU A 475 83.18 0.55 -14.75
N ILE A 476 82.89 -0.46 -15.58
CA ILE A 476 81.58 -1.12 -15.60
C ILE A 476 81.27 -1.77 -14.25
N PHE A 477 82.24 -2.45 -13.64
CA PHE A 477 82.06 -3.15 -12.37
C PHE A 477 81.69 -2.17 -11.24
N LYS A 478 82.38 -1.02 -11.17
CA LYS A 478 82.05 0.06 -10.21
C LYS A 478 80.62 0.58 -10.38
N LEU A 479 80.12 0.67 -11.63
CA LEU A 479 78.75 1.12 -11.90
C LEU A 479 77.70 0.08 -11.44
N CYS A 480 77.99 -1.21 -11.60
CA CYS A 480 77.12 -2.29 -11.13
C CYS A 480 77.02 -2.34 -9.59
N ASP A 481 78.11 -2.07 -8.87
CA ASP A 481 78.14 -2.08 -7.40
C ASP A 481 77.28 -0.97 -6.76
N ILE A 482 77.06 0.16 -7.45
CA ILE A 482 76.26 1.27 -6.93
C ILE A 482 74.75 0.92 -6.89
N LEU A 483 74.29 0.09 -7.83
CA LEU A 483 72.87 -0.25 -8.01
C LEU A 483 72.40 -1.43 -7.16
N THR A 484 73.32 -2.15 -6.51
CA THR A 484 72.99 -3.26 -5.57
C THR A 484 72.68 -2.77 -4.15
N SER A 485 72.47 -1.45 -3.96
CA SER A 485 71.95 -0.91 -2.71
C SER A 485 70.48 -1.35 -2.54
N ASN A 486 70.30 -2.46 -1.81
CA ASN A 486 69.04 -3.17 -1.62
C ASN A 486 67.97 -2.32 -0.88
N GLU A 487 67.08 -1.66 -1.63
CA GLU A 487 65.71 -1.47 -1.16
C GLU A 487 64.90 -2.73 -1.57
N GLU A 488 64.53 -3.55 -0.60
CA GLU A 488 63.63 -4.69 -0.85
C GLU A 488 62.20 -4.18 -1.09
N PHE A 489 61.70 -4.30 -2.33
CA PHE A 489 60.33 -3.93 -2.66
C PHE A 489 59.34 -5.04 -2.24
N PHE A 490 58.42 -4.72 -1.34
CA PHE A 490 57.37 -5.64 -0.90
C PHE A 490 55.99 -5.25 -1.46
N PRO A 491 55.12 -6.23 -1.80
CA PRO A 491 53.72 -5.99 -2.07
C PRO A 491 52.96 -5.79 -0.75
N ASP A 492 53.01 -4.58 -0.20
CA ASP A 492 52.58 -4.26 1.16
C ASP A 492 51.40 -3.28 1.24
N SER A 493 50.74 -2.98 0.11
CA SER A 493 49.53 -2.14 0.13
C SER A 493 48.41 -2.82 0.91
N LYS A 494 48.00 -2.19 2.01
CA LYS A 494 46.91 -2.64 2.87
C LYS A 494 45.87 -1.55 2.98
N LEU A 495 44.60 -1.91 2.81
CA LEU A 495 43.49 -1.02 3.10
C LEU A 495 43.26 -0.98 4.61
N VAL A 496 43.38 0.20 5.21
CA VAL A 496 43.12 0.42 6.63
C VAL A 496 41.96 1.40 6.78
N GLY A 497 40.81 0.91 7.27
CA GLY A 497 39.62 1.72 7.50
C GLY A 497 38.35 0.88 7.49
N ARG A 498 37.37 1.24 8.34
CA ARG A 498 36.04 0.61 8.39
C ARG A 498 34.98 1.69 8.22
N VAL A 499 34.08 1.52 7.26
CA VAL A 499 32.92 2.40 7.05
C VAL A 499 31.71 1.75 7.72
N ASP A 500 31.29 2.30 8.86
CA ASP A 500 30.08 1.86 9.57
C ASP A 500 28.97 2.91 9.39
N ILE A 501 27.78 2.45 8.97
CA ILE A 501 26.58 3.29 8.91
C ILE A 501 25.93 3.25 10.30
N LEU A 502 25.90 4.38 10.98
CA LEU A 502 25.31 4.52 12.30
C LEU A 502 24.23 5.60 12.27
N SER A 503 23.09 5.33 12.90
CA SER A 503 22.10 6.37 13.17
C SER A 503 22.69 7.44 14.10
N GLU A 504 22.20 8.67 14.00
CA GLU A 504 22.70 9.77 14.84
C GLU A 504 22.49 9.49 16.34
N SER A 505 21.41 8.78 16.69
CA SER A 505 21.14 8.30 18.04
C SER A 505 22.17 7.27 18.52
N ALA A 506 22.52 6.29 17.67
CA ALA A 506 23.59 5.33 17.96
C ALA A 506 24.95 6.04 18.08
N LEU A 507 25.18 7.09 17.29
CA LEU A 507 26.42 7.87 17.29
C LEU A 507 26.57 8.69 18.59
N LYS A 508 25.49 9.27 19.11
CA LYS A 508 25.45 9.93 20.43
C LYS A 508 25.70 8.93 21.56
N HIS A 509 25.06 7.76 21.52
CA HIS A 509 25.29 6.70 22.51
C HIS A 509 26.74 6.18 22.49
N ASN A 510 27.32 5.99 21.31
CA ASN A 510 28.70 5.52 21.17
C ASN A 510 29.73 6.57 21.63
N LYS A 511 29.45 7.87 21.43
CA LYS A 511 30.24 8.96 22.01
C LYS A 511 30.19 8.95 23.54
N HIS A 512 29.01 8.80 24.14
CA HIS A 512 28.88 8.67 25.60
C HIS A 512 29.63 7.43 26.15
N HIS A 513 29.60 6.29 25.45
CA HIS A 513 30.36 5.10 25.84
C HIS A 513 31.88 5.27 25.72
N LYS A 514 32.36 6.01 24.71
CA LYS A 514 33.80 6.33 24.57
C LYS A 514 34.28 7.28 25.67
N HIS A 515 33.47 8.27 26.05
CA HIS A 515 33.77 9.16 27.17
C HIS A 515 33.71 8.44 28.53
N ALA A 516 32.73 7.57 28.76
CA ALA A 516 32.68 6.76 29.99
C ALA A 516 33.87 5.80 30.12
N LYS A 517 34.40 5.28 29.00
CA LYS A 517 35.64 4.47 29.00
C LYS A 517 36.91 5.30 29.21
N SER A 518 36.97 6.56 28.80
CA SER A 518 38.13 7.41 29.09
C SER A 518 38.19 7.84 30.56
N ASP A 519 37.03 7.97 31.22
CA ASP A 519 36.95 8.40 32.63
C ASP A 519 37.16 7.25 33.64
N LEU A 520 37.17 5.99 33.18
CA LEU A 520 37.47 4.79 33.98
C LEU A 520 38.96 4.40 33.95
N PHE A 521 39.80 5.14 33.21
CA PHE A 521 41.25 4.93 33.11
C PHE A 521 42.07 6.16 33.57
N VAL A 522 41.48 7.00 34.41
CA VAL A 522 42.19 7.97 35.27
C VAL A 522 42.03 7.50 36.71
#